data_AF-A0A447R4H5-F1
#
_entry.id   AF-A0A447R4H5-F1
#
_cell.length_a   1.000
_cell.length_b   1.000
_cell.length_c   1.000
_cell.angle_alpha   90.00
_cell.angle_beta   90.00
_cell.angle_gamma   90.00
#
_symmetry.space_group_name_H-M   'P 1'
#
loop_
_entity.id
_entity.type
_entity.pdbx_description
1 polymer ?
#
loop_
_entity_poly.entity_id
_entity_poly.type
_entity_poly.pdbx_seq_one_letter_code
_entity_poly.pdbx_strand_id
1 'polypeptide(L)'
;MSVLPKIVWPIPSNNRGSEFKNQKEILSHLGGESTGLYMIGRSGMWHGGIHITEATTPWCALSGNAPLEAMDFPVPFKGEQAVQCMADGEVVAYRVCKDYLTLAWESGPLSFSGSFVLVKHYIQLGEKKESGLHFYTLYMHLAPYSAYESESENQWIAQDTLKAFSEMDWLTAKLTSEQLQPQIAGYMPAGANVEWDSSDASLNAVGYNQRQYGLVTLKSLPDADGNTDDKKKGSTSLIPGNRYWVVVDNNNIKPAPGAGPSWWRKLMPPAKEAMKFDQIVCPSPFAITAGDPVGHMGYYQAPKDGEYEARYQVHIECTSMDDNLEKFLTNPERVGEKNSLWLKYTPGLTLYKKDVATGTFTKDTSVTTTTGILPLSQVQTEADKSTIYDKYGKDMSIIVERIFRIETTHFTSGQYQHCGAPGMEVHGSPPAYGWSSDFFCAAPRISTNGDLE
;
A
#
# COMPACT_ATOMS: atom_id res chain seq x y z
N MET A 1 -28.17 -3.71 0.78
CA MET A 1 -27.31 -4.47 1.72
C MET A 1 -25.96 -3.77 1.76
N SER A 2 -25.32 -3.71 2.93
CA SER A 2 -24.00 -3.10 3.07
C SER A 2 -22.97 -3.82 2.20
N VAL A 3 -21.99 -3.05 1.72
CA VAL A 3 -20.88 -3.52 0.90
C VAL A 3 -19.61 -2.99 1.54
N LEU A 4 -18.93 -3.84 2.31
CA LEU A 4 -17.66 -3.50 2.94
C LEU A 4 -16.56 -4.21 2.16
N PRO A 5 -15.69 -3.49 1.44
CA PRO A 5 -14.54 -4.12 0.81
C PRO A 5 -13.64 -4.70 1.90
N LYS A 6 -12.96 -5.80 1.61
CA LYS A 6 -11.84 -6.22 2.45
C LYS A 6 -10.82 -5.08 2.44
N ILE A 7 -10.27 -4.74 3.60
CA ILE A 7 -9.21 -3.73 3.73
C ILE A 7 -7.98 -4.39 4.33
N VAL A 8 -6.81 -4.14 3.74
CA VAL A 8 -5.51 -4.58 4.23
C VAL A 8 -4.54 -3.40 4.28
N TRP A 9 -3.42 -3.59 4.95
CA TRP A 9 -2.35 -2.60 4.93
C TRP A 9 -1.70 -2.52 3.54
N PRO A 10 -1.26 -1.33 3.09
CA PRO A 10 -0.62 -1.18 1.78
C PRO A 10 0.77 -1.83 1.70
N ILE A 11 1.33 -2.26 2.83
CA ILE A 11 2.64 -2.89 2.94
C ILE A 11 2.62 -3.96 4.04
N PRO A 12 3.42 -5.02 3.92
CA PRO A 12 3.64 -5.96 5.01
C PRO A 12 4.62 -5.39 6.05
N SER A 13 4.59 -5.94 7.26
CA SER A 13 5.42 -5.53 8.40
C SER A 13 6.85 -6.05 8.37
N ASN A 14 7.18 -6.98 7.46
CA ASN A 14 8.52 -7.51 7.28
C ASN A 14 8.71 -8.20 5.91
N ASN A 15 9.95 -8.58 5.62
CA ASN A 15 10.36 -9.28 4.39
C ASN A 15 9.75 -10.68 4.19
N ARG A 16 9.06 -11.24 5.18
CA ARG A 16 8.33 -12.52 5.05
C ARG A 16 6.87 -12.30 4.65
N GLY A 17 6.43 -11.06 4.54
CA GLY A 17 5.04 -10.72 4.19
C GLY A 17 4.09 -10.90 5.37
N SER A 18 4.55 -10.70 6.60
CA SER A 18 3.65 -10.67 7.77
C SER A 18 2.80 -9.41 7.78
N GLU A 19 1.61 -9.48 8.35
CA GLU A 19 0.73 -8.31 8.53
C GLU A 19 1.12 -7.48 9.77
N PHE A 20 0.77 -6.20 9.79
CA PHE A 20 0.75 -5.42 11.04
C PHE A 20 -0.43 -5.88 11.90
N LYS A 21 -0.22 -6.02 13.22
CA LYS A 21 -1.26 -6.57 14.11
C LYS A 21 -2.41 -5.59 14.34
N ASN A 22 -2.16 -4.29 14.18
CA ASN A 22 -3.14 -3.24 14.43
C ASN A 22 -2.67 -1.90 13.84
N GLN A 23 -3.58 -0.93 13.81
CA GLN A 23 -3.35 0.41 13.31
C GLN A 23 -2.19 1.14 14.01
N LYS A 24 -1.96 0.91 15.31
CA LYS A 24 -0.88 1.58 16.04
C LYS A 24 0.49 1.13 15.54
N GLU A 25 0.66 -0.14 15.20
CA GLU A 25 1.93 -0.65 14.67
C GLU A 25 2.25 -0.03 13.31
N ILE A 26 1.30 0.01 12.37
CA ILE A 26 1.56 0.63 11.06
C ILE A 26 1.74 2.15 11.16
N LEU A 27 0.99 2.86 12.01
CA LEU A 27 1.21 4.29 12.23
C LEU A 27 2.59 4.56 12.85
N SER A 28 3.05 3.69 13.76
CA SER A 28 4.41 3.79 14.31
C SER A 28 5.48 3.48 13.26
N HIS A 29 5.20 2.57 12.33
CA HIS A 29 6.06 2.25 11.20
C HIS A 29 6.19 3.44 10.25
N LEU A 30 5.05 4.02 9.84
CA LEU A 30 4.99 5.23 9.02
C LEU A 30 5.59 6.46 9.72
N GLY A 31 5.55 6.52 11.05
CA GLY A 31 6.23 7.56 11.82
C GLY A 31 7.76 7.53 11.71
N GLY A 32 8.34 6.46 11.17
CA GLY A 32 9.76 6.38 10.80
C GLY A 32 10.10 7.08 9.48
N GLU A 33 9.10 7.48 8.69
CA GLU A 33 9.32 8.16 7.42
C GLU A 33 9.81 9.60 7.63
N SER A 34 10.82 10.01 6.86
CA SER A 34 11.42 11.34 6.99
C SER A 34 10.61 12.44 6.29
N THR A 35 9.71 12.07 5.37
CA THR A 35 8.90 12.99 4.55
C THR A 35 7.58 12.34 4.12
N GLY A 36 6.69 13.12 3.52
CA GLY A 36 5.46 12.61 2.92
C GLY A 36 4.45 12.09 3.93
N LEU A 37 4.39 12.72 5.12
CA LEU A 37 3.33 12.46 6.07
C LEU A 37 2.03 13.12 5.58
N TYR A 38 0.91 12.47 5.83
CA TYR A 38 -0.41 13.07 5.73
C TYR A 38 -0.65 13.94 6.98
N MET A 39 -1.22 15.15 6.91
CA MET A 39 -1.72 15.93 5.77
C MET A 39 -0.79 17.10 5.40
N ILE A 40 0.28 17.32 6.19
CA ILE A 40 1.24 18.38 5.99
C ILE A 40 2.63 17.78 5.80
N GLY A 41 3.23 18.04 4.64
CA GLY A 41 4.57 17.60 4.29
C GLY A 41 5.68 18.38 5.03
N ARG A 42 6.92 17.92 4.88
CA ARG A 42 8.10 18.51 5.55
C ARG A 42 8.33 20.00 5.22
N SER A 43 7.86 20.45 4.05
CA SER A 43 7.91 21.86 3.63
C SER A 43 6.81 22.74 4.24
N GLY A 44 5.92 22.18 5.08
CA GLY A 44 4.75 22.88 5.60
C GLY A 44 3.59 22.99 4.60
N MET A 45 3.71 22.33 3.44
CA MET A 45 2.68 22.30 2.40
C MET A 45 1.68 21.18 2.64
N TRP A 46 0.45 21.37 2.18
CA TRP A 46 -0.56 20.31 2.15
C TRP A 46 -0.07 19.12 1.30
N HIS A 47 -0.37 17.92 1.77
CA HIS A 47 0.03 16.65 1.20
C HIS A 47 -1.13 15.66 1.31
N GLY A 48 -1.81 15.41 0.20
CA GLY A 48 -3.03 14.60 0.13
C GLY A 48 -2.82 13.10 0.36
N GLY A 49 -1.56 12.63 0.32
CA GLY A 49 -1.21 11.22 0.42
C GLY A 49 -0.22 10.90 1.53
N ILE A 50 0.37 9.71 1.43
CA ILE A 50 1.49 9.25 2.25
C ILE A 50 2.65 8.82 1.35
N HIS A 51 3.88 9.05 1.80
CA HIS A 51 5.06 8.37 1.27
C HIS A 51 5.42 7.20 2.16
N ILE A 52 5.80 6.09 1.54
CA ILE A 52 6.46 4.98 2.21
C ILE A 52 7.76 4.73 1.45
N THR A 53 8.88 4.62 2.18
CA THR A 53 10.21 4.51 1.59
C THR A 53 10.95 3.25 2.03
N GLU A 54 12.08 2.97 1.39
CA GLU A 54 13.01 1.92 1.78
C GLU A 54 13.57 2.10 3.20
N ALA A 55 13.53 3.32 3.75
CA ALA A 55 14.04 3.59 5.08
C ALA A 55 13.29 2.78 6.16
N THR A 56 11.97 2.61 5.99
CA THR A 56 11.14 1.80 6.92
C THR A 56 10.79 0.44 6.33
N THR A 57 10.69 0.35 5.00
CA THR A 57 10.10 -0.80 4.30
C THR A 57 11.02 -1.29 3.16
N PRO A 58 12.29 -1.63 3.44
CA PRO A 58 13.29 -1.95 2.42
C PRO A 58 12.91 -3.19 1.58
N TRP A 59 12.14 -4.11 2.15
CA TRP A 59 11.64 -5.30 1.44
C TRP A 59 10.63 -4.99 0.35
N CYS A 60 10.11 -3.75 0.27
CA CYS A 60 9.23 -3.30 -0.81
C CYS A 60 9.94 -2.48 -1.89
N ALA A 61 11.22 -2.17 -1.72
CA ALA A 61 12.03 -1.54 -2.75
C ALA A 61 12.51 -2.58 -3.76
N LEU A 62 12.46 -2.27 -5.04
CA LEU A 62 12.97 -3.12 -6.11
C LEU A 62 13.95 -2.35 -6.95
N SER A 63 15.22 -2.77 -6.91
CA SER A 63 16.29 -2.15 -7.70
C SER A 63 16.22 -2.57 -9.16
N GLY A 64 16.38 -1.59 -10.05
CA GLY A 64 16.65 -1.81 -11.46
C GLY A 64 18.15 -1.91 -11.75
N ASN A 65 18.48 -1.69 -13.02
CA ASN A 65 19.86 -1.74 -13.53
C ASN A 65 20.43 -0.36 -13.85
N ALA A 66 19.79 0.72 -13.40
CA ALA A 66 20.22 2.07 -13.75
C ALA A 66 21.58 2.40 -13.09
N PRO A 67 22.58 2.94 -13.82
CA PRO A 67 23.89 3.23 -13.24
C PRO A 67 23.86 4.20 -12.05
N LEU A 68 22.99 5.23 -12.11
CA LEU A 68 22.84 6.20 -11.01
C LEU A 68 22.23 5.56 -9.77
N GLU A 69 21.27 4.64 -9.96
CA GLU A 69 20.66 3.86 -8.89
C GLU A 69 21.71 3.01 -8.16
N ALA A 70 22.64 2.37 -8.89
CA ALA A 70 23.74 1.60 -8.31
C ALA A 70 24.80 2.45 -7.60
N MET A 71 24.92 3.74 -7.94
CA MET A 71 25.78 4.68 -7.23
C MET A 71 25.17 5.13 -5.90
N ASP A 72 23.88 5.48 -5.90
CA ASP A 72 23.16 5.91 -4.71
C ASP A 72 22.89 4.73 -3.76
N PHE A 73 22.63 3.54 -4.31
CA PHE A 73 22.34 2.29 -3.59
C PHE A 73 23.22 1.14 -4.11
N PRO A 74 24.46 1.00 -3.61
CA PRO A 74 25.42 -0.02 -4.07
C PRO A 74 24.99 -1.47 -3.82
N VAL A 75 24.06 -1.68 -2.89
CA VAL A 75 23.47 -2.99 -2.62
C VAL A 75 22.03 -2.97 -3.16
N PRO A 76 21.71 -3.77 -4.18
CA PRO A 76 20.38 -3.76 -4.78
C PRO A 76 19.34 -4.32 -3.82
N PHE A 77 18.16 -3.70 -3.79
CA PHE A 77 16.98 -4.22 -3.12
C PHE A 77 16.29 -5.27 -3.99
N LYS A 78 15.89 -6.37 -3.36
CA LYS A 78 15.34 -7.54 -4.04
C LYS A 78 13.83 -7.48 -4.21
N GLY A 79 13.11 -6.50 -3.65
CA GLY A 79 11.65 -6.48 -3.69
C GLY A 79 11.02 -7.76 -3.14
N GLU A 80 11.46 -8.23 -1.96
CA GLU A 80 10.97 -9.48 -1.38
C GLU A 80 9.45 -9.48 -1.12
N GLN A 81 8.84 -8.30 -0.96
CA GLN A 81 7.39 -8.13 -0.90
C GLN A 81 6.93 -6.93 -1.73
N ALA A 82 5.76 -7.04 -2.34
CA ALA A 82 5.16 -5.92 -3.06
C ALA A 82 4.42 -4.95 -2.12
N VAL A 83 4.24 -3.72 -2.60
CA VAL A 83 3.14 -2.84 -2.16
C VAL A 83 1.82 -3.53 -2.52
N GLN A 84 0.85 -3.48 -1.62
CA GLN A 84 -0.41 -4.21 -1.69
C GLN A 84 -1.58 -3.27 -2.03
N CYS A 85 -2.55 -3.78 -2.78
CA CYS A 85 -3.82 -3.12 -2.98
C CYS A 85 -4.56 -3.07 -1.64
N MET A 86 -4.96 -1.87 -1.20
CA MET A 86 -5.50 -1.65 0.15
C MET A 86 -6.93 -2.15 0.29
N ALA A 87 -7.69 -2.16 -0.79
CA ALA A 87 -9.09 -2.55 -0.78
C ALA A 87 -9.50 -3.23 -2.09
N ASP A 88 -10.55 -4.05 -2.04
CA ASP A 88 -11.12 -4.63 -3.26
C ASP A 88 -11.59 -3.52 -4.20
N GLY A 89 -11.34 -3.70 -5.50
CA GLY A 89 -11.66 -2.68 -6.49
C GLY A 89 -11.37 -3.10 -7.92
N GLU A 90 -11.26 -2.10 -8.78
CA GLU A 90 -10.98 -2.27 -10.20
C GLU A 90 -9.86 -1.33 -10.62
N VAL A 91 -8.89 -1.83 -11.38
CA VAL A 91 -7.89 -0.97 -12.03
C VAL A 91 -8.58 -0.19 -13.14
N VAL A 92 -8.53 1.14 -13.05
CA VAL A 92 -9.23 2.05 -13.99
C VAL A 92 -8.29 2.95 -14.78
N ALA A 93 -7.07 3.14 -14.31
CA ALA A 93 -6.01 3.78 -15.07
C ALA A 93 -4.65 3.28 -14.60
N TYR A 94 -3.67 3.25 -15.49
CA TYR A 94 -2.29 2.94 -15.14
C TYR A 94 -1.30 3.58 -16.11
N ARG A 95 -0.05 3.64 -15.70
CA ARG A 95 1.12 3.83 -16.57
C ARG A 95 2.18 2.83 -16.15
N VAL A 96 2.66 2.03 -17.10
CA VAL A 96 3.86 1.21 -16.93
C VAL A 96 4.99 1.90 -17.67
N CYS A 97 5.96 2.46 -16.95
CA CYS A 97 7.15 2.99 -17.62
C CYS A 97 8.04 1.83 -18.06
N LYS A 98 8.63 1.94 -19.25
CA LYS A 98 9.64 0.96 -19.69
C LYS A 98 10.86 1.02 -18.80
N ASP A 99 11.31 2.23 -18.48
CA ASP A 99 12.46 2.51 -17.62
C ASP A 99 12.22 3.78 -16.79
N TYR A 100 13.17 4.15 -15.93
CA TYR A 100 13.12 5.41 -15.18
C TYR A 100 13.04 6.62 -16.10
N LEU A 101 12.25 7.62 -15.69
CA LEU A 101 12.18 8.91 -16.37
C LEU A 101 13.29 9.82 -15.87
N THR A 102 13.72 10.77 -16.69
CA THR A 102 14.75 11.75 -16.32
C THR A 102 14.22 13.17 -16.33
N LEU A 103 14.61 13.96 -15.34
CA LEU A 103 14.39 15.40 -15.24
C LEU A 103 15.74 16.12 -15.33
N ALA A 104 15.86 17.14 -16.19
CA ALA A 104 17.07 17.96 -16.23
C ALA A 104 17.22 18.76 -14.93
N TRP A 105 18.41 18.72 -14.31
CA TRP A 105 18.72 19.42 -13.08
C TRP A 105 20.16 19.95 -13.10
N GLU A 106 20.47 20.91 -12.22
CA GLU A 106 21.76 21.62 -12.22
C GLU A 106 22.97 20.71 -12.02
N SER A 107 22.83 19.65 -11.21
CA SER A 107 23.87 18.66 -10.94
C SER A 107 23.93 17.51 -11.95
N GLY A 108 23.05 17.50 -12.95
CA GLY A 108 22.87 16.41 -13.90
C GLY A 108 21.42 15.91 -13.95
N PRO A 109 21.06 15.03 -14.90
CA PRO A 109 19.70 14.52 -14.99
C PRO A 109 19.34 13.67 -13.75
N LEU A 110 18.24 14.00 -13.11
CA LEU A 110 17.67 13.24 -12.00
C LEU A 110 16.75 12.15 -12.54
N SER A 111 16.85 10.95 -12.00
CA SER A 111 16.03 9.79 -12.36
C SER A 111 14.88 9.62 -11.39
N PHE A 112 13.69 9.29 -11.91
CA PHE A 112 12.53 9.01 -11.08
C PHE A 112 11.61 7.98 -11.73
N SER A 113 10.98 7.18 -10.89
CA SER A 113 9.98 6.24 -11.37
C SER A 113 8.65 6.94 -11.66
N GLY A 114 8.14 6.73 -12.87
CA GLY A 114 6.89 7.31 -13.38
C GLY A 114 5.74 6.32 -13.50
N SER A 115 5.91 5.06 -13.11
CA SER A 115 4.82 4.08 -13.15
C SER A 115 3.80 4.37 -12.05
N PHE A 116 2.52 4.16 -12.37
CA PHE A 116 1.44 4.25 -11.40
C PHE A 116 0.29 3.29 -11.73
N VAL A 117 -0.52 2.99 -10.72
CA VAL A 117 -1.83 2.35 -10.90
C VAL A 117 -2.89 3.09 -10.09
N LEU A 118 -4.05 3.29 -10.69
CA LEU A 118 -5.24 3.90 -10.09
C LEU A 118 -6.31 2.82 -9.94
N VAL A 119 -6.72 2.59 -8.70
CA VAL A 119 -7.76 1.61 -8.36
C VAL A 119 -9.02 2.35 -7.93
N LYS A 120 -10.15 2.01 -8.53
CA LYS A 120 -11.48 2.47 -8.13
C LYS A 120 -12.09 1.45 -7.19
N HIS A 121 -12.65 1.94 -6.09
CA HIS A 121 -13.29 1.13 -5.06
C HIS A 121 -14.76 1.51 -4.92
N TYR A 122 -15.49 0.68 -4.18
CA TYR A 122 -16.84 1.00 -3.72
C TYR A 122 -17.00 0.53 -2.29
N ILE A 123 -17.57 1.40 -1.46
CA ILE A 123 -17.98 1.08 -0.09
C ILE A 123 -19.43 1.52 0.09
N GLN A 124 -20.23 0.70 0.76
CA GLN A 124 -21.57 1.06 1.18
C GLN A 124 -21.76 0.65 2.63
N LEU A 125 -21.83 1.63 3.52
CA LEU A 125 -21.89 1.37 4.96
C LEU A 125 -23.27 0.84 5.37
N GLY A 126 -24.35 1.36 4.78
CA GLY A 126 -25.73 1.06 5.13
C GLY A 126 -26.47 0.25 4.06
N GLU A 127 -27.79 0.21 4.14
CA GLU A 127 -28.61 -0.56 3.21
C GLU A 127 -28.97 0.22 1.94
N LYS A 128 -29.00 1.55 2.03
CA LYS A 128 -29.41 2.46 0.96
C LYS A 128 -28.22 2.94 0.13
N LYS A 129 -28.50 3.39 -1.10
CA LYS A 129 -27.47 3.86 -2.04
C LYS A 129 -26.77 5.13 -1.55
N GLU A 130 -27.45 5.96 -0.76
CA GLU A 130 -26.89 7.22 -0.24
C GLU A 130 -25.78 6.98 0.79
N SER A 131 -25.67 5.77 1.36
CA SER A 131 -24.53 5.36 2.18
C SER A 131 -23.41 4.70 1.37
N GLY A 132 -23.51 4.74 0.04
CA GLY A 132 -22.51 4.29 -0.93
C GLY A 132 -21.50 5.39 -1.28
N LEU A 133 -20.28 5.01 -1.58
CA LEU A 133 -19.22 5.91 -2.01
C LEU A 133 -18.24 5.19 -2.93
N HIS A 134 -18.00 5.77 -4.09
CA HIS A 134 -16.80 5.48 -4.87
C HIS A 134 -15.63 6.33 -4.38
N PHE A 135 -14.51 5.67 -4.17
CA PHE A 135 -13.24 6.32 -3.88
C PHE A 135 -12.15 5.65 -4.70
N TYR A 136 -11.01 6.31 -4.79
CA TYR A 136 -9.89 5.90 -5.61
C TYR A 136 -8.64 5.84 -4.75
N THR A 137 -7.77 4.88 -5.02
CA THR A 137 -6.42 4.85 -4.48
C THR A 137 -5.43 4.90 -5.62
N LEU A 138 -4.59 5.93 -5.60
CA LEU A 138 -3.53 6.16 -6.56
C LEU A 138 -2.20 5.73 -5.93
N TYR A 139 -1.52 4.78 -6.57
CA TYR A 139 -0.18 4.32 -6.19
C TYR A 139 0.82 4.84 -7.23
N MET A 140 1.67 5.78 -6.85
CA MET A 140 2.67 6.41 -7.74
C MET A 140 4.09 6.08 -7.31
N HIS A 141 5.04 6.36 -8.22
CA HIS A 141 6.45 6.05 -8.07
C HIS A 141 6.74 4.55 -7.98
N LEU A 142 5.86 3.71 -8.54
CA LEU A 142 6.07 2.27 -8.61
C LEU A 142 7.23 1.96 -9.56
N ALA A 143 8.02 0.91 -9.30
CA ALA A 143 9.17 0.53 -10.14
C ALA A 143 8.79 0.36 -11.64
N PRO A 144 9.69 0.72 -12.59
CA PRO A 144 9.46 0.55 -14.02
C PRO A 144 9.58 -0.92 -14.45
N TYR A 145 9.13 -1.25 -15.66
CA TYR A 145 9.21 -2.60 -16.23
C TYR A 145 10.64 -3.15 -16.26
N SER A 146 11.64 -2.33 -16.61
CA SER A 146 13.07 -2.71 -16.61
C SER A 146 13.58 -3.23 -15.27
N ALA A 147 13.00 -2.79 -14.14
CA ALA A 147 13.36 -3.28 -12.81
C ALA A 147 12.83 -4.70 -12.53
N TYR A 148 11.84 -5.14 -13.30
CA TYR A 148 11.27 -6.49 -13.22
C TYR A 148 11.89 -7.44 -14.26
N GLU A 149 12.40 -6.94 -15.38
CA GLU A 149 13.09 -7.75 -16.40
C GLU A 149 14.30 -8.52 -15.84
N SER A 150 14.84 -8.10 -14.70
CA SER A 150 15.89 -8.83 -14.00
C SER A 150 15.44 -10.22 -13.51
N GLU A 151 14.15 -10.50 -13.36
CA GLU A 151 13.64 -11.80 -12.87
C GLU A 151 12.24 -12.21 -13.43
N SER A 152 12.20 -12.58 -14.71
CA SER A 152 11.17 -13.35 -15.46
C SER A 152 9.74 -13.59 -14.87
N GLU A 153 8.72 -13.20 -15.65
CA GLU A 153 7.25 -13.18 -15.46
C GLU A 153 6.53 -14.43 -14.94
N ASN A 154 7.21 -15.57 -14.83
CA ASN A 154 6.62 -16.82 -14.35
C ASN A 154 7.35 -17.39 -13.15
N GLN A 155 8.25 -16.64 -12.51
CA GLN A 155 9.00 -17.12 -11.36
C GLN A 155 8.19 -16.98 -10.08
N TRP A 156 8.32 -17.96 -9.20
CA TRP A 156 7.63 -18.05 -7.92
C TRP A 156 8.58 -18.61 -6.86
N ILE A 157 8.44 -18.15 -5.62
CA ILE A 157 9.19 -18.64 -4.47
C ILE A 157 8.27 -19.47 -3.57
N ALA A 158 8.66 -20.71 -3.29
CA ALA A 158 8.00 -21.56 -2.31
C ALA A 158 8.08 -20.93 -0.90
N GLN A 159 6.94 -20.78 -0.22
CA GLN A 159 6.90 -20.13 1.09
C GLN A 159 7.19 -21.10 2.24
N ASP A 160 6.92 -22.39 2.03
CA ASP A 160 7.12 -23.48 2.99
C ASP A 160 7.70 -24.70 2.27
N THR A 161 8.07 -25.75 3.03
CA THR A 161 8.47 -27.02 2.45
C THR A 161 7.24 -27.75 1.85
N LEU A 162 7.19 -27.87 0.52
CA LEU A 162 6.07 -28.47 -0.21
C LEU A 162 6.39 -29.91 -0.63
N LYS A 163 5.36 -30.78 -0.68
CA LYS A 163 5.49 -32.09 -1.34
C LYS A 163 5.53 -31.90 -2.84
N ALA A 164 6.56 -32.45 -3.49
CA ALA A 164 6.73 -32.44 -4.94
C ALA A 164 6.45 -33.83 -5.50
N PHE A 165 5.56 -33.91 -6.49
CA PHE A 165 5.18 -35.15 -7.16
C PHE A 165 5.74 -35.17 -8.58
N SER A 166 6.11 -36.35 -9.08
CA SER A 166 6.61 -36.45 -10.45
C SER A 166 5.46 -36.24 -11.46
N GLU A 167 5.78 -35.66 -12.61
CA GLU A 167 4.80 -35.45 -13.67
C GLU A 167 4.19 -36.77 -14.17
N MET A 168 5.02 -37.80 -14.34
CA MET A 168 4.61 -39.11 -14.85
C MET A 168 3.72 -39.87 -13.85
N ASP A 169 4.05 -39.81 -12.56
CA ASP A 169 3.26 -40.48 -11.52
C ASP A 169 1.91 -39.78 -11.31
N TRP A 170 1.88 -38.45 -11.45
CA TRP A 170 0.64 -37.68 -11.42
C TRP A 170 -0.31 -38.05 -12.56
N LEU A 171 0.22 -38.17 -13.78
CA LEU A 171 -0.55 -38.63 -14.94
C LEU A 171 -1.02 -40.08 -14.76
N THR A 172 -0.15 -40.96 -14.26
CA THR A 172 -0.48 -42.38 -14.01
C THR A 172 -1.57 -42.54 -12.96
N ALA A 173 -1.52 -41.77 -11.87
CA ALA A 173 -2.56 -41.76 -10.84
C ALA A 173 -3.92 -41.35 -11.44
N LYS A 174 -3.96 -40.27 -12.25
CA LYS A 174 -5.19 -39.83 -12.92
C LYS A 174 -5.75 -40.88 -13.90
N LEU A 175 -4.90 -41.65 -14.57
CA LEU A 175 -5.31 -42.64 -15.56
C LEU A 175 -5.76 -43.97 -14.95
N THR A 176 -5.36 -44.28 -13.71
CA THR A 176 -5.62 -45.57 -13.07
C THR A 176 -6.80 -45.55 -12.09
N SER A 177 -6.93 -44.52 -11.26
CA SER A 177 -8.07 -44.33 -10.35
C SER A 177 -8.07 -42.93 -9.73
N GLU A 178 -9.24 -42.29 -9.62
CA GLU A 178 -9.40 -40.97 -8.97
C GLU A 178 -8.98 -40.95 -7.48
N GLN A 179 -8.81 -42.12 -6.86
CA GLN A 179 -8.45 -42.25 -5.44
C GLN A 179 -6.96 -42.56 -5.19
N LEU A 180 -6.16 -42.82 -6.23
CA LEU A 180 -4.75 -43.16 -6.05
C LEU A 180 -3.92 -41.89 -5.83
N GLN A 181 -3.13 -41.85 -4.75
CA GLN A 181 -2.23 -40.73 -4.52
C GLN A 181 -0.97 -40.87 -5.40
N PRO A 182 -0.54 -39.80 -6.09
CA PRO A 182 0.68 -39.82 -6.86
C PRO A 182 1.90 -39.99 -5.94
N GLN A 183 2.93 -40.66 -6.45
CA GLN A 183 4.15 -40.90 -5.68
C GLN A 183 4.92 -39.58 -5.46
N ILE A 184 5.39 -39.39 -4.22
CA ILE A 184 6.21 -38.23 -3.86
C ILE A 184 7.60 -38.42 -4.46
N ALA A 185 8.02 -37.46 -5.29
CA ALA A 185 9.36 -37.40 -5.89
C ALA A 185 10.38 -36.73 -4.95
N GLY A 186 9.92 -35.86 -4.05
CA GLY A 186 10.74 -35.23 -3.03
C GLY A 186 10.00 -34.11 -2.30
N TYR A 187 10.77 -33.30 -1.58
CA TYR A 187 10.27 -32.14 -0.84
C TYR A 187 10.94 -30.88 -1.38
N MET A 188 10.13 -29.95 -1.89
CA MET A 188 10.56 -28.65 -2.36
C MET A 188 10.75 -27.73 -1.15
N PRO A 189 11.97 -27.26 -0.86
CA PRO A 189 12.21 -26.45 0.32
C PRO A 189 11.60 -25.06 0.19
N ALA A 190 11.29 -24.44 1.33
CA ALA A 190 10.99 -23.01 1.39
C ALA A 190 12.15 -22.20 0.80
N GLY A 191 11.83 -21.18 0.00
CA GLY A 191 12.81 -20.36 -0.73
C GLY A 191 13.19 -20.90 -2.12
N ALA A 192 12.72 -22.09 -2.52
CA ALA A 192 12.99 -22.61 -3.87
C ALA A 192 12.33 -21.74 -4.93
N ASN A 193 13.08 -21.41 -5.99
CA ASN A 193 12.57 -20.65 -7.13
C ASN A 193 12.03 -21.62 -8.19
N VAL A 194 10.81 -21.38 -8.63
CA VAL A 194 10.09 -22.23 -9.59
C VAL A 194 9.42 -21.38 -10.66
N GLU A 195 9.44 -21.87 -11.89
CA GLU A 195 8.68 -21.28 -12.97
C GLU A 195 7.32 -21.95 -13.12
N TRP A 196 6.22 -21.18 -13.16
CA TRP A 196 4.86 -21.67 -13.33
C TRP A 196 3.95 -20.64 -13.99
N ASP A 197 3.29 -21.03 -15.07
CA ASP A 197 2.25 -20.23 -15.71
C ASP A 197 0.86 -20.68 -15.24
N SER A 198 0.26 -19.89 -14.35
CA SER A 198 -1.09 -20.15 -13.82
C SER A 198 -2.20 -20.05 -14.87
N SER A 199 -1.95 -19.39 -16.00
CA SER A 199 -2.95 -19.20 -17.07
C SER A 199 -3.08 -20.40 -18.02
N ASP A 200 -2.05 -21.25 -18.08
CA ASP A 200 -2.08 -22.48 -18.85
C ASP A 200 -2.82 -23.58 -18.08
N ALA A 201 -4.03 -23.91 -18.53
CA ALA A 201 -4.87 -24.96 -17.92
C ALA A 201 -4.17 -26.35 -17.88
N SER A 202 -3.20 -26.62 -18.75
CA SER A 202 -2.43 -27.88 -18.74
C SER A 202 -1.45 -27.98 -17.58
N LEU A 203 -1.05 -26.85 -17.01
CA LEU A 203 -0.14 -26.74 -15.86
C LEU A 203 -0.88 -26.67 -14.53
N ASN A 204 -2.20 -26.86 -14.54
CA ASN A 204 -3.07 -26.75 -13.38
C ASN A 204 -3.85 -28.05 -13.14
N ALA A 205 -4.02 -28.42 -11.87
CA ALA A 205 -4.84 -29.57 -11.49
C ALA A 205 -5.45 -29.39 -10.10
N VAL A 206 -6.64 -29.96 -9.88
CA VAL A 206 -7.20 -30.12 -8.53
C VAL A 206 -6.86 -31.52 -8.03
N GLY A 207 -6.22 -31.61 -6.87
CA GLY A 207 -5.90 -32.87 -6.22
C GLY A 207 -7.12 -33.48 -5.53
N TYR A 208 -7.03 -34.77 -5.16
CA TYR A 208 -8.10 -35.50 -4.43
C TYR A 208 -8.51 -34.82 -3.11
N ASN A 209 -7.58 -34.07 -2.50
CA ASN A 209 -7.77 -33.29 -1.28
C ASN A 209 -8.42 -31.92 -1.53
N GLN A 210 -8.94 -31.66 -2.74
CA GLN A 210 -9.54 -30.40 -3.17
C GLN A 210 -8.56 -29.20 -3.16
N ARG A 211 -7.26 -29.46 -3.11
CA ARG A 211 -6.22 -28.43 -3.20
C ARG A 211 -5.83 -28.17 -4.66
N GLN A 212 -5.39 -26.96 -4.96
CA GLN A 212 -4.86 -26.60 -6.28
C GLN A 212 -3.38 -26.96 -6.38
N TYR A 213 -3.02 -27.63 -7.48
CA TYR A 213 -1.67 -28.02 -7.81
C TYR A 213 -1.24 -27.38 -9.13
N GLY A 214 0.00 -26.90 -9.16
CA GLY A 214 0.66 -26.38 -10.35
C GLY A 214 1.80 -27.31 -10.76
N LEU A 215 1.95 -27.55 -12.07
CA LEU A 215 3.13 -28.19 -12.64
C LEU A 215 4.21 -27.14 -12.84
N VAL A 216 5.15 -27.10 -11.91
CA VAL A 216 6.19 -26.06 -11.84
C VAL A 216 7.52 -26.60 -12.34
N THR A 217 8.32 -25.77 -13.01
CA THR A 217 9.71 -26.08 -13.36
C THR A 217 10.62 -25.57 -12.25
N LEU A 218 11.33 -26.45 -11.56
CA LEU A 218 12.28 -26.02 -10.52
C LEU A 218 13.45 -25.27 -11.18
N LYS A 219 13.68 -24.01 -10.83
CA LYS A 219 14.76 -23.19 -11.42
C LYS A 219 15.99 -23.17 -10.55
N SER A 220 15.83 -22.91 -9.26
CA SER A 220 16.92 -22.98 -8.30
C SER A 220 16.39 -23.44 -6.94
N LEU A 221 17.28 -24.06 -6.19
CA LEU A 221 17.10 -24.28 -4.77
C LEU A 221 17.62 -23.04 -4.04
N PRO A 222 17.18 -22.78 -2.79
CA PRO A 222 17.79 -21.76 -1.98
C PRO A 222 19.29 -22.08 -1.85
N ASP A 223 20.18 -21.16 -2.19
CA ASP A 223 21.59 -21.23 -1.80
C ASP A 223 21.62 -21.30 -0.25
N ALA A 224 22.35 -22.16 0.46
CA ALA A 224 23.79 -22.35 0.38
C ALA A 224 24.53 -21.03 0.17
N ASP A 225 24.10 -19.96 0.85
CA ASP A 225 24.92 -18.78 1.07
C ASP A 225 26.34 -19.29 1.35
N GLY A 226 27.34 -18.83 0.58
CA GLY A 226 28.75 -19.24 0.76
C GLY A 226 29.34 -18.94 2.15
N ASN A 227 28.50 -18.55 3.11
CA ASN A 227 28.70 -18.52 4.54
C ASN A 227 27.53 -19.25 5.23
N THR A 228 27.69 -20.54 5.52
CA THR A 228 27.44 -21.18 6.85
C THR A 228 27.43 -22.71 6.74
N ASP A 229 27.96 -23.35 7.79
CA ASP A 229 28.08 -24.78 8.11
C ASP A 229 27.40 -25.80 7.18
N ASP A 230 28.21 -26.74 6.67
CA ASP A 230 27.85 -27.96 5.91
C ASP A 230 26.80 -28.89 6.58
N LYS A 231 26.29 -28.55 7.76
CA LYS A 231 25.38 -29.38 8.57
C LYS A 231 23.88 -29.04 8.41
N LYS A 232 23.50 -28.07 7.57
CA LYS A 232 22.09 -27.72 7.30
C LYS A 232 21.67 -27.82 5.82
N LYS A 233 22.38 -28.59 4.98
CA LYS A 233 21.81 -29.03 3.70
C LYS A 233 20.68 -30.02 3.97
N GLY A 234 19.45 -29.54 3.98
CA GLY A 234 18.29 -30.40 3.83
C GLY A 234 18.43 -31.10 2.48
N SER A 235 18.74 -32.40 2.49
CA SER A 235 18.87 -33.21 1.28
C SER A 235 17.52 -33.23 0.56
N THR A 236 17.37 -32.40 -0.48
CA THR A 236 16.27 -32.54 -1.43
C THR A 236 16.76 -33.33 -2.63
N SER A 237 16.00 -34.36 -3.00
CA SER A 237 16.24 -35.19 -4.20
C SER A 237 15.78 -34.51 -5.49
N LEU A 238 15.26 -33.29 -5.40
CA LEU A 238 14.74 -32.54 -6.55
C LEU A 238 15.90 -31.92 -7.35
N ILE A 239 15.76 -31.95 -8.66
CA ILE A 239 16.81 -31.53 -9.60
C ILE A 239 16.34 -30.25 -10.30
N PRO A 240 17.08 -29.13 -10.19
CA PRO A 240 16.82 -27.94 -11.00
C PRO A 240 16.76 -28.26 -12.50
N GLY A 241 15.82 -27.66 -13.20
CA GLY A 241 15.46 -27.94 -14.59
C GLY A 241 14.31 -28.94 -14.76
N ASN A 242 14.02 -29.77 -13.75
CA ASN A 242 12.92 -30.73 -13.82
C ASN A 242 11.57 -30.11 -13.41
N ARG A 243 10.48 -30.75 -13.87
CA ARG A 243 9.11 -30.37 -13.54
C ARG A 243 8.52 -31.22 -12.43
N TYR A 244 7.75 -30.58 -11.55
CA TYR A 244 7.10 -31.22 -10.42
C TYR A 244 5.72 -30.64 -10.17
N TRP A 245 4.76 -31.48 -9.78
CA TRP A 245 3.50 -30.99 -9.25
C TRP A 245 3.69 -30.59 -7.79
N VAL A 246 3.34 -29.36 -7.44
CA VAL A 246 3.33 -28.84 -6.07
C VAL A 246 2.02 -28.12 -5.79
N VAL A 247 1.69 -27.97 -4.51
CA VAL A 247 0.51 -27.21 -4.09
C VAL A 247 0.77 -25.71 -4.26
N VAL A 248 -0.19 -24.99 -4.86
CA VAL A 248 -0.01 -23.57 -5.25
C VAL A 248 -1.08 -22.63 -4.69
N ASP A 249 -2.11 -23.17 -4.04
CA ASP A 249 -3.11 -22.37 -3.33
C ASP A 249 -2.60 -21.85 -1.97
N ASN A 250 -3.42 -21.06 -1.27
CA ASN A 250 -3.17 -20.59 0.10
C ASN A 250 -1.78 -19.96 0.32
N ASN A 251 -1.28 -19.22 -0.67
CA ASN A 251 0.05 -18.59 -0.65
C ASN A 251 1.20 -19.58 -0.43
N ASN A 252 1.06 -20.85 -0.83
CA ASN A 252 2.15 -21.82 -0.74
C ASN A 252 3.33 -21.48 -1.66
N ILE A 253 3.06 -20.73 -2.72
CA ILE A 253 4.06 -20.03 -3.53
C ILE A 253 3.65 -18.55 -3.65
N LYS A 254 4.63 -17.67 -3.80
CA LYS A 254 4.43 -16.25 -4.13
C LYS A 254 5.23 -15.91 -5.38
N PRO A 255 4.83 -14.89 -6.17
CA PRO A 255 5.66 -14.41 -7.26
C PRO A 255 7.09 -14.19 -6.75
N ALA A 256 8.08 -14.67 -7.50
CA ALA A 256 9.45 -14.29 -7.23
C ALA A 256 9.59 -12.80 -7.50
N PRO A 257 10.61 -12.16 -6.89
CA PRO A 257 11.03 -10.85 -7.34
C PRO A 257 11.10 -10.80 -8.87
N GLY A 258 10.66 -9.71 -9.48
CA GLY A 258 10.72 -9.49 -10.94
C GLY A 258 9.61 -10.07 -11.83
N ALA A 259 8.65 -10.86 -11.33
CA ALA A 259 7.53 -11.32 -12.16
C ALA A 259 6.47 -10.23 -12.51
N GLY A 260 6.74 -8.98 -12.14
CA GLY A 260 5.78 -7.88 -12.21
C GLY A 260 4.67 -7.98 -11.15
N PRO A 261 3.90 -6.89 -10.93
CA PRO A 261 2.68 -6.94 -10.13
C PRO A 261 1.58 -7.79 -10.78
N SER A 262 0.68 -8.34 -9.96
CA SER A 262 -0.28 -9.38 -10.38
C SER A 262 -1.21 -8.94 -11.51
N TRP A 263 -1.52 -7.64 -11.57
CA TRP A 263 -2.39 -7.06 -12.58
C TRP A 263 -1.77 -7.01 -13.97
N TRP A 264 -0.44 -7.11 -14.10
CA TRP A 264 0.22 -7.17 -15.41
C TRP A 264 -0.17 -8.40 -16.22
N ARG A 265 -0.55 -9.51 -15.57
CA ARG A 265 -1.04 -10.73 -16.26
C ARG A 265 -2.22 -10.47 -17.20
N LYS A 266 -3.00 -9.40 -16.96
CA LYS A 266 -4.09 -8.98 -17.84
C LYS A 266 -3.63 -8.29 -19.13
N LEU A 267 -2.34 -7.93 -19.19
CA LEU A 267 -1.69 -7.17 -20.27
C LEU A 267 -0.64 -8.00 -21.04
N MET A 268 -0.32 -9.20 -20.57
CA MET A 268 0.68 -10.09 -21.14
C MET A 268 0.01 -11.17 -22.00
N PRO A 269 0.64 -11.69 -23.06
CA PRO A 269 0.08 -12.78 -23.86
C PRO A 269 -0.41 -13.94 -22.98
N PRO A 270 -1.60 -14.52 -23.25
CA PRO A 270 -2.46 -14.34 -24.42
C PRO A 270 -3.50 -13.21 -24.30
N ALA A 271 -3.28 -12.20 -23.45
CA ALA A 271 -4.21 -11.08 -23.28
C ALA A 271 -4.57 -10.38 -24.60
N LYS A 272 -5.82 -9.92 -24.68
CA LYS A 272 -6.32 -9.15 -25.84
C LYS A 272 -5.72 -7.74 -25.90
N GLU A 273 -5.37 -7.18 -24.75
CA GLU A 273 -4.72 -5.87 -24.65
C GLU A 273 -3.22 -6.08 -24.45
N ALA A 274 -2.41 -5.57 -25.37
CA ALA A 274 -0.96 -5.57 -25.23
C ALA A 274 -0.53 -4.50 -24.22
N MET A 275 0.43 -4.82 -23.36
CA MET A 275 1.08 -3.85 -22.48
C MET A 275 1.65 -2.68 -23.30
N LYS A 276 1.23 -1.45 -22.94
CA LYS A 276 1.73 -0.21 -23.54
C LYS A 276 2.64 0.49 -22.54
N PHE A 277 3.87 0.74 -22.96
CA PHE A 277 4.85 1.44 -22.14
C PHE A 277 4.74 2.96 -22.29
N ASP A 278 5.12 3.65 -21.22
CA ASP A 278 5.33 5.11 -21.15
C ASP A 278 4.10 5.96 -21.50
N GLN A 279 2.92 5.34 -21.45
CA GLN A 279 1.63 5.96 -21.76
C GLN A 279 0.64 5.74 -20.62
N ILE A 280 -0.23 6.71 -20.42
CA ILE A 280 -1.39 6.54 -19.55
C ILE A 280 -2.44 5.73 -20.31
N VAL A 281 -2.86 4.62 -19.72
CA VAL A 281 -3.90 3.76 -20.28
C VAL A 281 -5.09 3.74 -19.33
N CYS A 282 -6.28 3.94 -19.89
CA CYS A 282 -7.56 3.76 -19.21
C CYS A 282 -8.22 2.49 -19.79
N PRO A 283 -7.95 1.30 -19.21
CA PRO A 283 -8.45 0.03 -19.76
C PRO A 283 -9.96 -0.11 -19.55
N SER A 284 -10.54 -1.17 -20.13
CA SER A 284 -11.79 -1.70 -19.57
C SER A 284 -11.50 -2.13 -18.11
N PRO A 285 -12.25 -1.62 -17.11
CA PRO A 285 -11.93 -1.91 -15.71
C PRO A 285 -11.86 -3.41 -15.44
N PHE A 286 -10.86 -3.82 -14.68
CA PHE A 286 -10.68 -5.21 -14.28
C PHE A 286 -10.39 -5.31 -12.79
N ALA A 287 -10.90 -6.38 -12.19
CA ALA A 287 -10.85 -6.58 -10.75
C ALA A 287 -9.41 -6.72 -10.21
N ILE A 288 -9.20 -6.15 -9.03
CA ILE A 288 -8.03 -6.33 -8.16
C ILE A 288 -8.52 -6.45 -6.71
N THR A 289 -7.92 -7.35 -5.95
CA THR A 289 -8.38 -7.71 -4.60
C THR A 289 -7.47 -7.11 -3.54
N ALA A 290 -8.01 -6.83 -2.36
CA ALA A 290 -7.22 -6.38 -1.21
C ALA A 290 -6.12 -7.41 -0.85
N GLY A 291 -4.87 -6.95 -0.90
CA GLY A 291 -3.66 -7.76 -0.69
C GLY A 291 -2.93 -8.13 -1.98
N ASP A 292 -3.54 -7.93 -3.15
CA ASP A 292 -2.89 -8.18 -4.43
C ASP A 292 -1.69 -7.22 -4.62
N PRO A 293 -0.56 -7.69 -5.17
CA PRO A 293 0.61 -6.87 -5.40
C PRO A 293 0.33 -5.82 -6.48
N VAL A 294 0.36 -4.53 -6.11
CA VAL A 294 0.19 -3.40 -7.05
C VAL A 294 1.50 -3.00 -7.73
N GLY A 295 2.64 -3.26 -7.09
CA GLY A 295 3.98 -2.98 -7.58
C GLY A 295 5.00 -2.94 -6.43
N HIS A 296 6.22 -2.53 -6.72
CA HIS A 296 7.28 -2.26 -5.75
C HIS A 296 7.61 -0.76 -5.77
N MET A 297 8.22 -0.26 -4.70
CA MET A 297 8.73 1.11 -4.64
C MET A 297 9.81 1.27 -5.70
N GLY A 298 9.68 2.30 -6.53
CA GLY A 298 10.66 2.64 -7.55
C GLY A 298 11.65 3.68 -7.04
N TYR A 299 12.84 3.66 -7.62
CA TYR A 299 13.88 4.65 -7.37
C TYR A 299 13.42 6.06 -7.78
N TYR A 300 13.78 7.04 -6.96
CA TYR A 300 13.38 8.43 -7.07
C TYR A 300 14.47 9.36 -6.53
N GLN A 301 14.92 10.30 -7.36
CA GLN A 301 15.80 11.38 -6.94
C GLN A 301 14.99 12.67 -6.77
N ALA A 302 14.75 13.06 -5.51
CA ALA A 302 14.08 14.30 -5.18
C ALA A 302 15.05 15.48 -5.33
N PRO A 303 14.72 16.52 -6.12
CA PRO A 303 15.59 17.68 -6.25
C PRO A 303 15.76 18.43 -4.92
N LYS A 304 16.97 18.91 -4.67
CA LYS A 304 17.33 19.84 -3.59
C LYS A 304 18.19 20.98 -4.13
N ASP A 305 18.33 22.07 -3.37
CA ASP A 305 19.16 23.21 -3.75
C ASP A 305 20.60 22.75 -4.08
N GLY A 306 20.95 22.73 -5.37
CA GLY A 306 22.24 22.28 -5.89
C GLY A 306 22.53 20.76 -5.80
N GLU A 307 21.62 19.95 -5.26
CA GLU A 307 21.80 18.51 -5.00
C GLU A 307 20.52 17.71 -5.26
N TYR A 308 20.48 16.45 -4.81
CA TYR A 308 19.28 15.62 -4.76
C TYR A 308 19.28 14.71 -3.52
N GLU A 309 18.11 14.18 -3.18
CA GLU A 309 17.93 13.10 -2.21
C GLU A 309 17.39 11.86 -2.93
N ALA A 310 18.18 10.80 -2.98
CA ALA A 310 17.80 9.54 -3.58
C ALA A 310 17.09 8.63 -2.56
N ARG A 311 16.06 7.94 -3.02
CA ARG A 311 15.26 6.98 -2.24
C ARG A 311 14.49 6.05 -3.15
N TYR A 312 13.97 4.96 -2.61
CA TYR A 312 12.87 4.22 -3.22
C TYR A 312 11.60 4.65 -2.52
N GLN A 313 10.56 5.01 -3.27
CA GLN A 313 9.32 5.43 -2.65
C GLN A 313 8.11 4.89 -3.37
N VAL A 314 7.01 4.79 -2.65
CA VAL A 314 5.67 4.83 -3.20
C VAL A 314 4.95 6.04 -2.60
N HIS A 315 4.23 6.78 -3.42
CA HIS A 315 3.25 7.75 -2.94
C HIS A 315 1.86 7.13 -3.08
N ILE A 316 1.09 7.11 -2.00
CA ILE A 316 -0.27 6.57 -1.98
C ILE A 316 -1.23 7.68 -1.61
N GLU A 317 -2.20 7.96 -2.49
CA GLU A 317 -3.22 8.97 -2.27
C GLU A 317 -4.62 8.37 -2.38
N CYS A 318 -5.50 8.74 -1.45
CA CYS A 318 -6.90 8.32 -1.46
C CYS A 318 -7.79 9.53 -1.71
N THR A 319 -8.61 9.45 -2.76
CA THR A 319 -9.49 10.57 -3.16
C THR A 319 -10.88 10.06 -3.49
N SER A 320 -11.87 10.94 -3.42
CA SER A 320 -13.21 10.67 -3.92
C SER A 320 -13.72 11.89 -4.68
N MET A 321 -14.15 11.64 -5.90
CA MET A 321 -14.85 12.61 -6.77
C MET A 321 -16.31 12.18 -6.96
N ASP A 322 -16.85 11.39 -6.03
CA ASP A 322 -18.23 10.92 -6.10
C ASP A 322 -19.18 12.07 -5.69
N ASP A 323 -20.15 12.37 -6.54
CA ASP A 323 -21.17 13.39 -6.26
C ASP A 323 -21.98 13.07 -4.99
N ASN A 324 -21.99 11.81 -4.53
CA ASN A 324 -22.61 11.40 -3.29
C ASN A 324 -21.74 11.64 -2.04
N LEU A 325 -20.50 12.11 -2.17
CA LEU A 325 -19.57 12.28 -1.04
C LEU A 325 -20.16 13.10 0.11
N GLU A 326 -20.77 14.25 -0.18
CA GLU A 326 -21.40 15.09 0.85
C GLU A 326 -22.47 14.31 1.63
N LYS A 327 -23.36 13.61 0.92
CA LYS A 327 -24.43 12.80 1.52
C LYS A 327 -23.87 11.61 2.29
N PHE A 328 -22.88 10.91 1.74
CA PHE A 328 -22.20 9.80 2.41
C PHE A 328 -21.63 10.26 3.76
N LEU A 329 -20.96 11.42 3.79
CA LEU A 329 -20.38 12.00 5.01
C LEU A 329 -21.44 12.39 6.05
N THR A 330 -22.67 12.73 5.64
CA THR A 330 -23.77 12.97 6.59
C THR A 330 -24.24 11.69 7.31
N ASN A 331 -23.82 10.50 6.85
CA ASN A 331 -24.20 9.20 7.39
C ASN A 331 -25.72 9.08 7.64
N PRO A 332 -26.56 9.16 6.59
CA PRO A 332 -28.02 9.32 6.73
C PRO A 332 -28.70 8.12 7.40
N GLU A 333 -28.10 6.95 7.31
CA GLU A 333 -28.58 5.71 7.94
C GLU A 333 -28.01 5.50 9.35
N ARG A 334 -27.18 6.43 9.83
CA ARG A 334 -26.52 6.38 11.13
C ARG A 334 -25.76 5.08 11.35
N VAL A 335 -25.11 4.62 10.29
CA VAL A 335 -24.31 3.38 10.32
C VAL A 335 -23.23 3.53 11.36
N GLY A 336 -23.07 2.52 12.20
CA GLY A 336 -22.11 2.55 13.30
C GLY A 336 -22.57 3.36 14.52
N GLU A 337 -23.75 4.00 14.54
CA GLU A 337 -24.24 4.77 15.71
C GLU A 337 -24.34 3.89 16.97
N LYS A 338 -24.79 2.63 16.81
CA LYS A 338 -24.88 1.66 17.92
C LYS A 338 -23.53 1.11 18.37
N ASN A 339 -22.52 1.18 17.52
CA ASN A 339 -21.14 0.74 17.77
C ASN A 339 -20.19 1.92 17.55
N SER A 340 -20.56 3.08 18.09
CA SER A 340 -19.89 4.34 17.80
C SER A 340 -18.43 4.25 18.23
N LEU A 341 -17.49 4.53 17.33
CA LEU A 341 -16.08 4.65 17.74
C LEU A 341 -15.84 5.93 18.54
N TRP A 342 -16.80 6.87 18.53
CA TRP A 342 -16.70 8.20 19.11
C TRP A 342 -18.02 8.64 19.78
N LEU A 343 -17.96 9.18 20.99
CA LEU A 343 -19.01 9.90 21.70
C LEU A 343 -18.96 11.40 21.35
N LYS A 344 -20.05 11.92 20.78
CA LYS A 344 -20.24 13.37 20.59
C LYS A 344 -21.10 13.91 21.73
N TYR A 345 -20.67 15.01 22.35
CA TYR A 345 -21.41 15.69 23.42
C TYR A 345 -21.66 17.15 23.07
N THR A 346 -22.83 17.69 23.43
CA THR A 346 -23.25 19.07 23.16
C THR A 346 -23.06 19.96 24.39
N PRO A 347 -23.05 21.29 24.26
CA PRO A 347 -23.13 22.20 25.40
C PRO A 347 -24.38 21.92 26.25
N GLY A 348 -24.28 22.16 27.56
CA GLY A 348 -25.39 22.02 28.52
C GLY A 348 -25.56 20.64 29.14
N LEU A 349 -24.68 19.67 28.86
CA LEU A 349 -24.70 18.37 29.51
C LEU A 349 -24.13 18.47 30.92
N THR A 350 -24.86 17.97 31.90
CA THR A 350 -24.40 18.01 33.30
C THR A 350 -23.26 17.04 33.54
N LEU A 351 -22.18 17.54 34.15
CA LEU A 351 -21.07 16.71 34.60
C LEU A 351 -21.42 16.02 35.92
N TYR A 352 -20.80 14.87 36.18
CA TYR A 352 -20.96 14.14 37.43
C TYR A 352 -19.59 13.96 38.09
N LYS A 353 -19.54 14.15 39.40
CA LYS A 353 -18.36 13.89 40.23
C LYS A 353 -18.51 12.52 40.89
N LYS A 354 -17.50 11.67 40.73
CA LYS A 354 -17.43 10.41 41.47
C LYS A 354 -16.85 10.68 42.86
N ASP A 355 -17.58 10.31 43.89
CA ASP A 355 -17.03 10.18 45.24
C ASP A 355 -16.19 8.89 45.29
N VAL A 356 -14.88 9.06 45.43
CA VAL A 356 -13.90 7.96 45.34
C VAL A 356 -14.00 7.02 46.55
N ALA A 357 -14.49 7.50 47.70
CA ALA A 357 -14.61 6.71 48.92
C ALA A 357 -15.84 5.78 48.89
N THR A 358 -16.93 6.24 48.30
CA THR A 358 -18.22 5.52 48.27
C THR A 358 -18.51 4.88 46.92
N GLY A 359 -17.76 5.24 45.88
CA GLY A 359 -18.00 4.79 44.50
C GLY A 359 -19.23 5.41 43.86
N THR A 360 -19.89 6.38 44.50
CA THR A 360 -21.14 6.97 44.04
C THR A 360 -20.92 8.20 43.17
N PHE A 361 -21.74 8.38 42.15
CA PHE A 361 -21.71 9.57 41.30
C PHE A 361 -22.72 10.61 41.81
N THR A 362 -22.27 11.84 41.99
CA THR A 362 -23.12 12.98 42.36
C THR A 362 -23.12 14.01 41.23
N LYS A 363 -24.25 14.67 41.03
CA LYS A 363 -24.41 15.68 39.98
C LYS A 363 -23.52 16.89 40.30
N ASP A 364 -22.65 17.28 39.38
CA ASP A 364 -21.85 18.49 39.50
C ASP A 364 -22.67 19.72 39.12
N THR A 365 -22.26 20.90 39.59
CA THR A 365 -22.85 22.19 39.20
C THR A 365 -22.35 22.66 37.82
N SER A 366 -21.30 22.03 37.30
CA SER A 366 -20.71 22.35 36.01
C SER A 366 -21.38 21.60 34.86
N VAL A 367 -21.50 22.27 33.72
CA VAL A 367 -22.00 21.69 32.45
C VAL A 367 -20.94 21.82 31.36
N THR A 368 -21.01 20.99 30.34
CA THR A 368 -20.22 21.18 29.11
C THR A 368 -20.54 22.53 28.49
N THR A 369 -19.53 23.30 28.10
CA THR A 369 -19.71 24.65 27.53
C THR A 369 -19.56 24.69 26.02
N THR A 370 -18.98 23.64 25.42
CA THR A 370 -18.74 23.51 23.98
C THR A 370 -19.15 22.12 23.51
N THR A 371 -19.36 21.99 22.20
CA THR A 371 -19.47 20.68 21.55
C THR A 371 -18.10 20.01 21.55
N GLY A 372 -18.03 18.75 21.96
CA GLY A 372 -16.81 17.95 21.88
C GLY A 372 -17.06 16.55 21.33
N ILE A 373 -15.99 15.91 20.88
CA ILE A 373 -15.99 14.54 20.35
C ILE A 373 -14.89 13.78 21.10
N LEU A 374 -15.24 12.64 21.68
CA LEU A 374 -14.33 11.74 22.39
C LEU A 374 -14.35 10.40 21.67
N PRO A 375 -13.24 9.74 21.34
CA PRO A 375 -13.31 8.34 20.95
C PRO A 375 -13.85 7.51 22.13
N LEU A 376 -14.76 6.55 21.88
CA LEU A 376 -15.24 5.65 22.93
C LEU A 376 -14.11 4.86 23.57
N SER A 377 -12.99 4.62 22.86
CA SER A 377 -11.77 4.06 23.44
C SER A 377 -11.06 4.98 24.45
N GLN A 378 -11.36 6.29 24.45
CA GLN A 378 -10.91 7.27 25.45
C GLN A 378 -12.00 7.59 26.49
N VAL A 379 -13.22 7.06 26.34
CA VAL A 379 -14.25 7.14 27.37
C VAL A 379 -13.98 6.04 28.38
N GLN A 380 -13.52 6.43 29.57
CA GLN A 380 -13.33 5.49 30.67
C GLN A 380 -14.68 4.92 31.10
N THR A 381 -14.99 3.69 30.68
CA THR A 381 -16.00 2.85 31.34
C THR A 381 -15.34 2.09 32.47
N GLU A 382 -15.99 2.00 33.63
CA GLU A 382 -15.47 1.21 34.75
C GLU A 382 -15.55 -0.29 34.43
N ALA A 383 -14.46 -0.81 33.84
CA ALA A 383 -13.79 -2.06 34.19
C ALA A 383 -12.42 -2.18 33.47
N ASP A 384 -11.34 -1.94 34.23
CA ASP A 384 -9.95 -2.45 34.13
C ASP A 384 -9.02 -2.19 32.89
N LYS A 385 -8.09 -1.22 33.06
CA LYS A 385 -6.63 -1.06 32.73
C LYS A 385 -5.97 -1.69 31.47
N SER A 386 -4.90 -1.18 30.83
CA SER A 386 -4.15 0.09 30.62
C SER A 386 -2.75 -0.29 30.03
N THR A 387 -2.22 0.28 28.94
CA THR A 387 -0.83 -0.05 28.48
C THR A 387 0.03 1.02 27.78
N ILE A 388 -0.43 2.28 27.56
CA ILE A 388 0.36 3.23 26.75
C ILE A 388 0.98 4.39 27.55
N TYR A 389 0.29 4.93 28.57
CA TYR A 389 0.84 6.00 29.40
C TYR A 389 2.10 5.56 30.17
N ASP A 390 2.10 4.32 30.67
CA ASP A 390 3.16 3.82 31.55
C ASP A 390 4.50 3.64 30.83
N LYS A 391 4.52 3.55 29.50
CA LYS A 391 5.74 3.20 28.75
C LYS A 391 6.50 4.41 28.21
N TYR A 392 5.84 5.53 27.91
CA TYR A 392 6.48 6.60 27.12
C TYR A 392 6.35 8.01 27.71
N GLY A 393 5.60 8.16 28.81
CA GLY A 393 5.57 9.41 29.56
C GLY A 393 4.90 10.58 28.84
N LYS A 394 4.78 11.67 29.61
CA LYS A 394 3.96 12.84 29.32
C LYS A 394 4.41 13.63 28.09
N ASP A 395 5.71 13.77 27.85
CA ASP A 395 6.22 14.63 26.79
C ASP A 395 6.02 14.03 25.40
N MET A 396 6.18 12.70 25.28
CA MET A 396 5.90 11.98 24.03
C MET A 396 4.40 11.93 23.72
N SER A 397 3.57 11.90 24.77
CA SER A 397 2.11 11.98 24.66
C SER A 397 1.65 13.35 24.13
N ILE A 398 2.32 14.43 24.53
CA ILE A 398 2.05 15.81 24.11
C ILE A 398 2.48 16.06 22.66
N ILE A 399 3.58 15.46 22.21
CA ILE A 399 4.04 15.60 20.81
C ILE A 399 3.05 14.96 19.84
N VAL A 400 2.54 13.76 20.16
CA VAL A 400 1.51 13.08 19.36
C VAL A 400 0.19 13.88 19.35
N GLU A 401 -0.20 14.47 20.47
CA GLU A 401 -1.40 15.32 20.59
C GLU A 401 -1.32 16.61 19.77
N ARG A 402 -0.13 17.21 19.63
CA ARG A 402 0.07 18.46 18.88
C ARG A 402 0.09 18.27 17.36
N ILE A 403 0.63 17.17 16.88
CA ILE A 403 0.64 16.83 15.44
C ILE A 403 -0.78 16.66 14.91
N PHE A 404 -1.69 16.09 15.71
CA PHE A 404 -3.10 15.95 15.35
C PHE A 404 -3.93 17.25 15.39
N ARG A 405 -3.47 18.30 16.11
CA ARG A 405 -4.20 19.58 16.22
C ARG A 405 -3.92 20.57 15.10
N ILE A 406 -2.73 20.56 14.51
CA ILE A 406 -2.37 21.49 13.43
C ILE A 406 -3.20 21.25 12.15
N GLU A 407 -3.76 20.05 12.02
CA GLU A 407 -4.53 19.59 10.85
C GLU A 407 -5.95 20.12 10.66
N THR A 408 -6.44 21.05 11.50
CA THR A 408 -7.88 21.44 11.46
C THR A 408 -8.15 22.94 11.41
N THR A 409 -7.14 23.80 11.34
CA THR A 409 -7.33 25.25 11.16
C THR A 409 -7.50 25.67 9.69
N HIS A 410 -7.49 24.72 8.76
CA HIS A 410 -7.58 24.97 7.32
C HIS A 410 -8.98 25.40 6.83
N PHE A 411 -10.04 25.17 7.63
CA PHE A 411 -11.43 25.52 7.28
C PHE A 411 -11.79 26.99 7.53
N THR A 412 -10.86 27.80 8.05
CA THR A 412 -11.05 29.25 8.23
C THR A 412 -10.14 30.08 7.34
N SER A 413 -9.39 29.46 6.43
CA SER A 413 -8.57 30.18 5.44
C SER A 413 -9.48 30.85 4.40
N GLY A 414 -9.06 32.02 3.89
CA GLY A 414 -9.79 32.70 2.81
C GLY A 414 -9.95 31.81 1.56
N GLN A 415 -9.05 30.86 1.35
CA GLN A 415 -9.06 29.86 0.28
C GLN A 415 -10.26 28.91 0.36
N TYR A 416 -10.61 28.40 1.56
CA TYR A 416 -11.79 27.55 1.74
C TYR A 416 -13.10 28.32 1.52
N GLN A 417 -13.15 29.58 1.97
CA GLN A 417 -14.36 30.43 1.88
C GLN A 417 -14.74 30.81 0.45
N HIS A 418 -13.78 30.83 -0.49
CA HIS A 418 -14.03 31.27 -1.87
C HIS A 418 -14.05 30.14 -2.91
N CYS A 419 -13.38 29.02 -2.65
CA CYS A 419 -13.22 27.94 -3.66
C CYS A 419 -13.91 26.62 -3.27
N GLY A 420 -14.38 26.46 -2.03
CA GLY A 420 -15.17 25.29 -1.62
C GLY A 420 -14.44 23.93 -1.58
N ALA A 421 -13.13 23.88 -1.85
CA ALA A 421 -12.31 22.68 -1.80
C ALA A 421 -10.99 22.93 -1.07
N PRO A 422 -10.52 22.02 -0.20
CA PRO A 422 -9.17 22.07 0.34
C PRO A 422 -8.18 21.52 -0.70
N GLY A 423 -7.38 22.39 -1.31
CA GLY A 423 -6.23 22.01 -2.15
C GLY A 423 -6.27 22.55 -3.58
N MET A 424 -5.19 23.26 -3.94
CA MET A 424 -4.84 23.90 -5.23
C MET A 424 -5.40 25.31 -5.48
N GLU A 425 -4.48 26.28 -5.40
CA GLU A 425 -4.67 27.65 -5.87
C GLU A 425 -4.96 27.67 -7.38
N VAL A 426 -6.06 28.32 -7.74
CA VAL A 426 -6.56 28.50 -9.12
C VAL A 426 -5.86 29.70 -9.74
N HIS A 427 -5.44 29.64 -11.02
CA HIS A 427 -5.80 30.60 -12.08
C HIS A 427 -5.39 30.08 -13.48
N GLY A 428 -6.35 29.98 -14.42
CA GLY A 428 -6.10 29.63 -15.84
C GLY A 428 -7.20 28.77 -16.49
N SER A 429 -7.27 28.72 -17.83
CA SER A 429 -8.19 27.81 -18.55
C SER A 429 -7.55 26.43 -18.82
N PRO A 430 -8.33 25.33 -18.83
CA PRO A 430 -7.84 23.96 -18.83
C PRO A 430 -6.99 23.55 -20.04
N PRO A 431 -6.19 22.46 -19.93
CA PRO A 431 -5.96 21.65 -18.73
C PRO A 431 -4.55 21.90 -18.19
N ALA A 432 -4.40 22.71 -17.15
CA ALA A 432 -3.09 23.01 -16.58
C ALA A 432 -2.96 22.47 -15.15
N TYR A 433 -2.07 21.50 -15.00
CA TYR A 433 -1.39 21.14 -13.75
C TYR A 433 -0.03 21.85 -13.74
N GLY A 434 0.29 22.60 -12.67
CA GLY A 434 1.69 22.95 -12.31
C GLY A 434 2.18 24.37 -12.64
N TRP A 435 3.03 24.87 -11.74
CA TRP A 435 3.62 26.22 -11.60
C TRP A 435 4.53 26.71 -12.75
N SER A 436 4.68 28.05 -12.89
CA SER A 436 5.64 28.73 -13.78
C SER A 436 6.88 29.24 -13.03
N SER A 437 8.04 29.17 -13.70
CA SER A 437 9.38 29.58 -13.25
C SER A 437 9.61 31.09 -13.12
N ASP A 438 8.63 31.93 -13.43
CA ASP A 438 8.83 33.39 -13.54
C ASP A 438 8.87 34.15 -12.20
N PHE A 439 8.53 33.47 -11.09
CA PHE A 439 8.49 34.09 -9.74
C PHE A 439 9.86 34.35 -9.08
N PHE A 440 10.96 34.00 -9.72
CA PHE A 440 12.31 34.30 -9.21
C PHE A 440 12.97 35.52 -9.87
N CYS A 441 12.29 36.25 -10.77
CA CYS A 441 12.89 37.38 -11.48
C CYS A 441 12.13 38.70 -11.36
N ALA A 442 11.70 39.11 -10.16
CA ALA A 442 11.50 40.55 -9.86
C ALA A 442 11.34 40.78 -8.35
N ALA A 443 12.26 41.52 -7.72
CA ALA A 443 12.04 42.06 -6.38
C ALA A 443 10.97 43.19 -6.45
N PRO A 444 9.83 43.09 -5.75
CA PRO A 444 8.82 44.15 -5.81
C PRO A 444 9.27 45.36 -4.98
N ARG A 445 9.42 46.51 -5.63
CA ARG A 445 9.50 47.82 -4.97
C ARG A 445 8.09 48.32 -4.68
N ILE A 446 7.77 48.57 -3.41
CA ILE A 446 6.49 49.13 -3.00
C ILE A 446 6.49 50.64 -3.30
N SER A 447 5.48 51.13 -4.04
CA SER A 447 5.19 52.56 -4.17
C SER A 447 4.03 52.93 -3.23
N THR A 448 4.07 54.16 -2.69
CA THR A 448 3.31 54.58 -1.50
C THR A 448 1.83 54.88 -1.72
N ASN A 449 1.27 54.64 -2.92
CA ASN A 449 -0.09 55.08 -3.24
C ASN A 449 -1.11 53.95 -3.46
N GLY A 450 -0.76 52.70 -3.15
CA GLY A 450 -1.76 51.71 -2.75
C GLY A 450 -2.68 51.15 -3.84
N ASP A 451 -2.32 51.23 -5.11
CA ASP A 451 -2.97 50.44 -6.17
C ASP A 451 -2.04 49.31 -6.64
N LEU A 452 -2.61 48.12 -6.84
CA LEU A 452 -1.95 46.92 -7.36
C LEU A 452 -2.01 46.94 -8.90
N GLU A 453 -0.85 46.87 -9.56
CA GLU A 453 -0.73 46.25 -10.90
C GLU A 453 -0.18 44.83 -10.73
#